data_AF-A0A0H4WUE1-F1
#
_entry.id   AF-A0A0H4WUE1-F1
#
_cell.length_a   1.000
_cell.length_b   1.000
_cell.length_c   1.000
_cell.angle_alpha   90.00
_cell.angle_beta   90.00
_cell.angle_gamma   90.00
#
_symmetry.space_group_name_H-M   'P 1'
#
loop_
_entity.id
_entity.type
_entity.pdbx_description
1 polymer ?
#
loop_
_entity_poly.entity_id
_entity_poly.type
_entity_poly.pdbx_seq_one_letter_code
_entity_poly.pdbx_strand_id
1 'polypeptide(L)'
;MTADFAAALELPPDQLCNELGQYSCAESVHTVTLGGVDPYQSGIYEPLPITGVTTPIAVDRMALAGCSRRVELDVATPSRAVLFQGVALDAQGRLVDRGGTSVRTAINVLYQRGLQRDAHASELEAWVQLAADIESSSSSPHPGRDWMTAVCFAVLSSAESVFF
;
A
#
# COMPACT_ATOMS: atom_id res chain seq x y z
N MET A 1 10.12 -4.33 -8.02
CA MET A 1 9.41 -3.65 -6.92
C MET A 1 8.51 -2.50 -7.39
N THR A 2 9.03 -1.41 -7.98
CA THR A 2 8.19 -0.26 -8.38
C THR A 2 7.08 -0.64 -9.38
N ALA A 3 7.45 -1.41 -10.40
CA ALA A 3 6.48 -1.93 -11.37
C ALA A 3 5.45 -2.87 -10.71
N ASP A 4 5.89 -3.66 -9.73
CA ASP A 4 5.02 -4.62 -9.03
C ASP A 4 4.01 -3.88 -8.13
N PHE A 5 4.43 -2.87 -7.36
CA PHE A 5 3.53 -2.03 -6.58
C PHE A 5 2.58 -1.22 -7.47
N ALA A 6 3.08 -0.65 -8.57
CA ALA A 6 2.25 0.05 -9.53
C ALA A 6 1.18 -0.87 -10.15
N ALA A 7 1.56 -2.10 -10.51
CA ALA A 7 0.63 -3.11 -11.02
C ALA A 7 -0.38 -3.57 -9.95
N ALA A 8 0.09 -3.91 -8.75
CA ALA A 8 -0.73 -4.37 -7.63
C ALA A 8 -1.75 -3.31 -7.18
N LEU A 9 -1.42 -2.03 -7.34
CA LEU A 9 -2.30 -0.90 -7.02
C LEU A 9 -3.07 -0.35 -8.23
N GLU A 10 -2.80 -0.84 -9.44
CA GLU A 10 -3.32 -0.27 -10.69
C GLU A 10 -3.14 1.24 -10.76
N LEU A 11 -1.90 1.67 -10.50
CA LEU A 11 -1.47 3.05 -10.58
C LEU A 11 -0.45 3.20 -11.72
N PRO A 12 -0.49 4.31 -12.48
CA PRO A 12 0.65 4.71 -13.29
C PRO A 12 1.92 4.81 -12.42
N PRO A 13 3.10 4.36 -12.90
CA PRO A 13 4.33 4.42 -12.11
C PRO A 13 4.68 5.82 -11.58
N ASP A 14 4.38 6.85 -12.38
CA ASP A 14 4.55 8.27 -12.04
C ASP A 14 3.55 8.77 -10.98
N GLN A 15 2.53 7.98 -10.64
CA GLN A 15 1.58 8.29 -9.56
C GLN A 15 1.77 7.43 -8.32
N LEU A 16 2.72 6.49 -8.33
CA LEU A 16 2.94 5.60 -7.20
C LEU A 16 3.52 6.36 -6.00
N CYS A 17 4.58 7.15 -6.22
CA CYS A 17 5.18 7.96 -5.19
C CYS A 17 6.00 9.10 -5.81
N ASN A 18 5.68 10.33 -5.42
CA ASN A 18 6.48 11.52 -5.73
C ASN A 18 6.86 12.27 -4.45
N GLU A 19 8.16 12.38 -4.18
CA GLU A 19 8.65 13.23 -3.11
C GLU A 19 8.45 14.70 -3.48
N LEU A 20 7.92 15.46 -2.51
CA LEU A 20 7.51 16.86 -2.68
C LEU A 20 6.55 17.09 -3.87
N GLY A 21 5.88 16.04 -4.34
CA GLY A 21 4.96 16.08 -5.47
C GLY A 21 5.62 16.24 -6.85
N GLN A 22 6.96 16.12 -6.95
CA GLN A 22 7.68 16.38 -8.20
C GLN A 22 8.71 15.30 -8.57
N TYR A 23 9.34 14.67 -7.59
CA TYR A 23 10.46 13.77 -7.83
C TYR A 23 10.02 12.33 -7.62
N SER A 24 10.17 11.49 -8.65
CA SER A 24 9.88 10.05 -8.53
C SER A 24 10.67 9.45 -7.37
N CYS A 25 9.95 8.89 -6.39
CA CYS A 25 10.59 8.24 -5.25
C CYS A 25 11.43 7.05 -5.71
N ALA A 26 10.95 6.30 -6.70
CA ALA A 26 11.59 5.07 -7.17
C ALA A 26 12.74 5.30 -8.16
N GLU A 27 12.63 6.31 -9.02
CA GLU A 27 13.57 6.53 -10.13
C GLU A 27 14.56 7.67 -9.86
N SER A 28 14.31 8.50 -8.85
CA SER A 28 15.22 9.57 -8.45
C SER A 28 15.65 9.45 -6.99
N VAL A 29 14.73 9.47 -6.02
CA VAL A 29 15.09 9.69 -4.61
C VAL A 29 15.64 8.44 -3.92
N HIS A 30 15.05 7.28 -4.20
CA HIS A 30 15.41 6.02 -3.54
C HIS A 30 16.07 5.02 -4.49
N THR A 31 16.39 5.40 -5.73
CA THR A 31 16.90 4.49 -6.78
C THR A 31 18.04 3.60 -6.28
N VAL A 32 19.09 4.20 -5.73
CA VAL A 32 20.26 3.46 -5.21
C VAL A 32 19.89 2.65 -3.98
N THR A 33 19.10 3.22 -3.07
CA THR A 33 18.64 2.54 -1.86
C THR A 33 17.79 1.31 -2.17
N LEU A 34 17.03 1.33 -3.27
CA LEU A 34 16.23 0.21 -3.76
C LEU A 34 17.02 -0.77 -4.65
N GLY A 35 18.34 -0.66 -4.68
CA GLY A 35 19.23 -1.57 -5.42
C GLY A 35 19.47 -1.19 -6.89
N GLY A 36 19.03 0.00 -7.31
CA GLY A 36 19.34 0.56 -8.61
C GLY A 36 20.74 1.18 -8.68
N VAL A 37 21.02 1.82 -9.82
CA VAL A 37 22.28 2.51 -10.12
C VAL A 37 22.02 3.97 -10.45
N ASP A 38 23.02 4.83 -10.25
CA ASP A 38 22.96 6.25 -10.58
C ASP A 38 24.32 6.73 -11.11
N PRO A 39 24.65 6.41 -12.37
CA PRO A 39 25.96 6.69 -12.94
C PRO A 39 26.19 8.17 -13.20
N TYR A 40 25.13 8.94 -13.44
CA TYR A 40 25.25 10.33 -13.91
C TYR A 40 25.22 11.37 -12.79
N GLN A 41 24.45 11.16 -11.71
CA GLN A 41 24.43 12.11 -10.60
C GLN A 41 25.40 11.68 -9.49
N SER A 42 25.38 10.39 -9.13
CA SER A 42 26.17 9.86 -8.00
C SER A 42 27.41 9.07 -8.41
N GLY A 43 27.62 8.78 -9.70
CA GLY A 43 28.74 7.96 -10.17
C GLY A 43 28.68 6.50 -9.74
N ILE A 44 27.49 5.98 -9.45
CA ILE A 44 27.26 4.59 -9.02
C ILE A 44 26.86 3.78 -10.25
N TYR A 45 27.80 2.99 -10.76
CA TYR A 45 27.63 2.22 -12.01
C TYR A 45 27.16 0.78 -11.79
N GLU A 46 27.31 0.28 -10.56
CA GLU A 46 26.91 -1.07 -10.15
C GLU A 46 26.07 -1.00 -8.88
N PRO A 47 25.09 -1.90 -8.69
CA PRO A 47 24.35 -1.99 -7.44
C PRO A 47 25.30 -2.19 -6.26
N LEU A 48 24.95 -1.62 -5.10
CA LEU A 48 25.71 -1.86 -3.89
C LEU A 48 25.71 -3.35 -3.55
N PRO A 49 26.86 -3.93 -3.13
CA PRO A 49 26.96 -5.37 -2.84
C PRO A 49 26.16 -5.79 -1.61
N ILE A 50 25.70 -4.81 -0.82
CA ILE A 50 24.83 -5.01 0.33
C ILE A 50 23.65 -4.05 0.26
N THR A 51 22.48 -4.55 0.65
CA THR A 51 21.28 -3.74 0.86
C THR A 51 21.53 -2.74 1.99
N GLY A 52 21.28 -1.46 1.73
CA GLY A 52 21.47 -0.41 2.74
C GLY A 52 20.50 -0.57 3.92
N VAL A 53 20.90 -0.13 5.11
CA VAL A 53 20.03 -0.13 6.31
C VAL A 53 18.76 0.70 6.14
N THR A 54 18.74 1.61 5.17
CA THR A 54 17.60 2.44 4.81
C THR A 54 16.73 1.85 3.71
N THR A 55 17.02 0.64 3.22
CA THR A 55 16.21 0.02 2.17
C THR A 55 14.79 -0.28 2.64
N PRO A 56 14.57 -0.91 3.81
CA PRO A 56 13.21 -1.20 4.27
C PRO A 56 12.36 0.07 4.41
N ILE A 57 12.92 1.16 4.93
CA ILE A 57 12.18 2.43 5.06
C ILE A 57 11.86 3.06 3.70
N ALA A 58 12.70 2.87 2.68
CA ALA A 58 12.38 3.32 1.32
C ALA A 58 11.21 2.50 0.73
N VAL A 59 11.18 1.18 0.97
CA VAL A 59 10.05 0.32 0.59
C VAL A 59 8.78 0.75 1.30
N ASP A 60 8.84 1.00 2.61
CA ASP A 60 7.69 1.42 3.40
C ASP A 60 7.10 2.75 2.88
N ARG A 61 7.95 3.72 2.52
CA ARG A 61 7.51 4.99 1.93
C ARG A 61 6.80 4.77 0.59
N MET A 62 7.35 3.91 -0.26
CA MET A 62 6.72 3.56 -1.55
C MET A 62 5.35 2.91 -1.35
N ALA A 63 5.27 1.92 -0.47
CA ALA A 63 4.02 1.20 -0.18
C ALA A 63 2.97 2.15 0.42
N LEU A 64 3.37 2.96 1.41
CA LEU A 64 2.45 3.88 2.08
C LEU A 64 1.92 4.93 1.11
N ALA A 65 2.80 5.58 0.33
CA ALA A 65 2.39 6.59 -0.65
C ALA A 65 1.44 6.01 -1.71
N GLY A 66 1.78 4.84 -2.27
CA GLY A 66 0.94 4.16 -3.25
C GLY A 66 -0.42 3.75 -2.69
N CYS A 67 -0.43 3.14 -1.50
CA CYS A 67 -1.65 2.73 -0.83
C CYS A 67 -2.56 3.92 -0.52
N SER A 68 -2.02 5.00 0.04
CA SER A 68 -2.78 6.23 0.27
C SER A 68 -3.40 6.75 -1.03
N ARG A 69 -2.62 6.80 -2.12
CA ARG A 69 -3.12 7.24 -3.43
C ARG A 69 -4.23 6.34 -3.97
N ARG A 70 -4.09 5.02 -3.88
CA ARG A 70 -5.11 4.08 -4.35
C ARG A 70 -6.38 4.15 -3.53
N VAL A 71 -6.28 4.27 -2.20
CA VAL A 71 -7.42 4.43 -1.30
C VAL A 71 -8.19 5.71 -1.61
N GLU A 72 -7.50 6.83 -1.87
CA GLU A 72 -8.16 8.07 -2.30
C GLU A 72 -9.01 7.86 -3.56
N LEU A 73 -8.45 7.18 -4.58
CA LEU A 73 -9.15 6.92 -5.84
C LEU A 73 -10.35 5.99 -5.65
N ASP A 74 -10.19 4.93 -4.87
CA ASP A 74 -11.28 3.98 -4.56
C ASP A 74 -12.43 4.65 -3.82
N VAL A 75 -12.11 5.48 -2.82
CA VAL A 75 -13.14 6.19 -2.05
C VAL A 75 -13.79 7.30 -2.85
N ALA A 76 -13.03 8.00 -3.71
CA ALA A 76 -13.59 9.05 -4.56
C ALA A 76 -14.54 8.51 -5.63
N THR A 77 -14.29 7.31 -6.15
CA THR A 77 -15.15 6.66 -7.16
C THR A 77 -15.42 5.19 -6.80
N PRO A 78 -16.30 4.90 -5.82
CA PRO A 78 -16.51 3.54 -5.31
C PRO A 78 -16.98 2.53 -6.36
N SER A 79 -17.70 2.98 -7.38
CA SER A 79 -18.16 2.12 -8.49
C SER A 79 -17.04 1.67 -9.44
N ARG A 80 -15.86 2.30 -9.35
CA ARG A 80 -14.64 1.97 -10.11
C ARG A 80 -13.47 1.66 -9.18
N ALA A 81 -13.75 1.42 -7.89
CA ALA A 81 -12.74 1.05 -6.93
C ALA A 81 -12.07 -0.27 -7.35
N VAL A 82 -10.77 -0.33 -7.14
CA VAL A 82 -9.93 -1.44 -7.59
C VAL A 82 -9.67 -2.41 -6.45
N LEU A 83 -9.33 -1.91 -5.26
CA LEU A 83 -9.03 -2.73 -4.09
C LEU A 83 -10.25 -2.85 -3.17
N PHE A 84 -10.93 -1.75 -2.92
CA PHE A 84 -11.99 -1.64 -1.92
C PHE A 84 -13.39 -1.57 -2.53
N GLN A 85 -13.59 -2.27 -3.64
CA GLN A 85 -14.88 -2.31 -4.32
C GLN A 85 -15.99 -2.85 -3.40
N GLY A 86 -17.08 -2.09 -3.26
CA GLY A 86 -18.22 -2.47 -2.41
C GLY A 86 -17.98 -2.29 -0.90
N VAL A 87 -16.81 -1.80 -0.48
CA VAL A 87 -16.60 -1.40 0.92
C VAL A 87 -17.22 -0.02 1.12
N ALA A 88 -18.30 0.02 1.90
CA ALA A 88 -19.04 1.25 2.18
C ALA A 88 -18.54 1.93 3.46
N LEU A 89 -18.50 3.25 3.43
CA LEU A 89 -18.24 4.09 4.60
C LEU A 89 -19.52 4.77 5.07
N ASP A 90 -19.73 4.87 6.38
CA ASP A 90 -20.84 5.60 6.97
C ASP A 90 -20.58 7.12 7.00
N ALA A 91 -21.55 7.89 7.50
CA ALA A 91 -21.44 9.35 7.59
C ALA A 91 -20.35 9.83 8.57
N GLN A 92 -19.81 8.94 9.41
CA GLN A 92 -18.70 9.20 10.32
C GLN A 92 -17.36 8.69 9.75
N GLY A 93 -17.34 8.23 8.50
CA GLY A 93 -16.15 7.72 7.84
C GLY A 93 -15.70 6.34 8.34
N ARG A 94 -16.55 5.60 9.04
CA ARG A 94 -16.30 4.23 9.52
C ARG A 94 -16.75 3.21 8.49
N LEU A 95 -16.24 1.97 8.56
CA LEU A 95 -16.78 0.88 7.75
C LEU A 95 -18.23 0.59 8.18
N VAL A 96 -19.15 0.52 7.21
CA VAL A 96 -20.57 0.19 7.49
C VAL A 96 -20.72 -1.21 8.10
N ASP A 97 -19.97 -2.18 7.57
CA ASP A 97 -19.93 -3.55 8.09
C ASP A 97 -18.48 -4.05 8.07
N ARG A 98 -17.84 -4.03 9.23
CA ARG A 98 -16.43 -4.44 9.39
C ARG A 98 -16.21 -5.92 9.08
N GLY A 99 -17.17 -6.78 9.42
CA GLY A 99 -17.06 -8.23 9.24
C GLY A 99 -17.67 -8.73 7.93
N GLY A 100 -18.24 -7.82 7.15
CA GLY A 100 -19.03 -8.11 5.97
C GLY A 100 -18.24 -8.74 4.84
N THR A 101 -18.98 -9.36 3.91
CA THR A 101 -18.40 -10.02 2.75
C THR A 101 -17.54 -9.07 1.91
N SER A 102 -17.95 -7.81 1.73
CA SER A 102 -17.18 -6.85 0.91
C SER A 102 -15.81 -6.51 1.53
N VAL A 103 -15.72 -6.36 2.84
CA VAL A 103 -14.44 -6.15 3.54
C VAL A 103 -13.52 -7.36 3.38
N ARG A 104 -14.04 -8.57 3.59
CA ARG A 104 -13.28 -9.82 3.41
C ARG A 104 -12.83 -10.02 1.96
N THR A 105 -13.68 -9.68 1.00
CA THR A 105 -13.33 -9.70 -0.43
C THR A 105 -12.23 -8.70 -0.74
N ALA A 106 -12.30 -7.47 -0.23
CA ALA A 106 -11.27 -6.46 -0.45
C ALA A 106 -9.90 -6.89 0.12
N ILE A 107 -9.88 -7.52 1.29
CA ILE A 107 -8.65 -8.11 1.86
C ILE A 107 -8.11 -9.21 0.93
N ASN A 108 -8.96 -10.12 0.45
CA ASN A 108 -8.52 -11.16 -0.49
C ASN A 108 -7.98 -10.56 -1.79
N VAL A 109 -8.60 -9.51 -2.34
CA VAL A 109 -8.10 -8.81 -3.52
C VAL A 109 -6.70 -8.24 -3.28
N LEU A 110 -6.46 -7.63 -2.11
CA LEU A 110 -5.12 -7.15 -1.72
C LEU A 110 -4.10 -8.29 -1.70
N TYR A 111 -4.43 -9.41 -1.08
CA TYR A 111 -3.55 -10.58 -1.00
C TYR A 111 -3.29 -11.20 -2.38
N GLN A 112 -4.30 -11.30 -3.23
CA GLN A 112 -4.14 -11.85 -4.58
C GLN A 112 -3.30 -10.93 -5.45
N ARG A 113 -3.44 -9.62 -5.31
CA ARG A 113 -2.68 -8.64 -6.10
C ARG A 113 -1.25 -8.45 -5.59
N GLY A 114 -1.06 -8.41 -4.28
CA GLY A 114 0.24 -8.16 -3.65
C GLY A 114 1.07 -9.42 -3.45
N LEU A 115 0.43 -10.53 -3.09
CA LEU A 115 1.09 -11.78 -2.65
C LEU A 115 0.73 -13.00 -3.52
N GLN A 116 -0.11 -12.82 -4.56
CA GLN A 116 -0.52 -13.89 -5.49
C GLN A 116 -1.16 -15.11 -4.82
N ARG A 117 -1.82 -14.91 -3.66
CA ARG A 117 -2.53 -15.96 -2.93
C ARG A 117 -3.79 -15.41 -2.26
N ASP A 118 -4.62 -16.30 -1.74
CA ASP A 118 -5.72 -15.92 -0.86
C ASP A 118 -5.23 -15.60 0.56
N ALA A 119 -5.96 -14.74 1.26
CA ALA A 119 -5.71 -14.51 2.68
C ALA A 119 -6.18 -15.72 3.50
N HIS A 120 -5.38 -16.13 4.48
CA HIS A 120 -5.79 -17.14 5.44
C HIS A 120 -6.87 -16.59 6.38
N ALA A 121 -7.67 -17.48 6.97
CA ALA A 121 -8.73 -17.10 7.90
C ALA A 121 -8.22 -16.23 9.06
N SER A 122 -7.05 -16.55 9.62
CA SER A 122 -6.44 -15.76 10.69
C SER A 122 -6.02 -14.36 10.24
N GLU A 123 -5.58 -14.21 8.99
CA GLU A 123 -5.21 -12.91 8.42
C GLU A 123 -6.47 -12.06 8.23
N LEU A 124 -7.54 -12.65 7.67
CA LEU A 124 -8.83 -11.97 7.53
C LEU A 124 -9.35 -11.47 8.88
N GLU A 125 -9.35 -12.31 9.92
CA GLU A 125 -9.81 -11.90 11.25
C GLU A 125 -8.92 -10.81 11.86
N ALA A 126 -7.60 -10.87 11.67
CA ALA A 126 -6.70 -9.82 12.16
C ALA A 126 -7.00 -8.46 11.51
N TRP A 127 -7.28 -8.42 10.21
CA TRP A 127 -7.62 -7.18 9.52
C TRP A 127 -9.00 -6.65 9.89
N VAL A 128 -9.98 -7.52 10.13
CA VAL A 128 -11.29 -7.11 10.66
C VAL A 128 -11.14 -6.53 12.08
N GLN A 129 -10.31 -7.15 12.92
CA GLN A 129 -10.03 -6.65 14.27
C GLN A 129 -9.33 -5.29 14.23
N LEU A 130 -8.38 -5.10 13.31
CA LEU A 130 -7.69 -3.82 13.13
C LEU A 130 -8.66 -2.66 12.89
N ALA A 131 -9.78 -2.88 12.18
CA ALA A 131 -10.79 -1.85 11.99
C ALA A 131 -11.41 -1.39 13.32
N ALA A 132 -11.68 -2.34 14.23
CA ALA A 132 -12.18 -2.01 15.57
C ALA A 132 -11.12 -1.29 16.41
N ASP A 133 -9.86 -1.68 16.28
CA ASP A 133 -8.75 -1.08 17.01
C ASP A 133 -8.51 0.38 16.56
N ILE A 134 -8.55 0.66 15.25
CA ILE A 134 -8.43 2.01 14.72
C ILE A 134 -9.57 2.91 15.20
N GLU A 135 -10.81 2.41 15.19
CA GLU A 135 -11.95 3.19 15.67
C GLU A 135 -11.91 3.48 17.18
N SER A 136 -11.28 2.62 17.97
CA SER A 136 -11.18 2.81 19.43
C SER A 136 -9.98 3.63 19.87
N SER A 137 -8.89 3.63 19.08
CA SER A 137 -7.61 4.24 19.46
C SER A 137 -7.27 5.53 18.71
N SER A 138 -7.84 5.75 17.52
CA SER A 138 -7.54 6.93 16.72
C SER A 138 -8.52 8.07 17.00
N SER A 139 -8.02 9.30 17.03
CA SER A 139 -8.81 10.52 16.97
C SER A 139 -9.11 10.95 15.52
N SER A 140 -8.84 10.07 14.55
CA SER A 140 -8.97 10.38 13.14
C SER A 140 -10.44 10.60 12.75
N PRO A 141 -10.75 11.62 11.94
CA PRO A 141 -12.08 11.81 11.40
C PRO A 141 -12.43 10.80 10.29
N HIS A 142 -11.49 9.94 9.87
CA HIS A 142 -11.65 9.03 8.72
C HIS A 142 -11.18 7.60 9.00
N PRO A 143 -11.66 6.94 10.07
CA PRO A 143 -11.12 5.64 10.53
C PRO A 143 -11.21 4.52 9.47
N GLY A 144 -12.22 4.53 8.61
CA GLY A 144 -12.33 3.57 7.51
C GLY A 144 -11.26 3.76 6.43
N ARG A 145 -10.86 5.01 6.12
CA ARG A 145 -9.75 5.28 5.18
C ARG A 145 -8.41 4.90 5.79
N ASP A 146 -8.25 5.14 7.08
CA ASP A 146 -7.04 4.75 7.80
C ASP A 146 -6.89 3.23 7.82
N TRP A 147 -7.98 2.50 8.05
CA TRP A 147 -8.00 1.04 7.93
C TRP A 147 -7.64 0.57 6.52
N MET A 148 -8.28 1.12 5.47
CA MET A 148 -7.99 0.76 4.08
C MET A 148 -6.50 0.99 3.75
N THR A 149 -5.95 2.12 4.19
CA THR A 149 -4.54 2.45 3.99
C THR A 149 -3.62 1.51 4.76
N ALA A 150 -3.94 1.24 6.04
CA ALA A 150 -3.13 0.39 6.91
C ALA A 150 -3.06 -1.06 6.41
N VAL A 151 -4.18 -1.65 6.00
CA VAL A 151 -4.20 -3.03 5.48
C VAL A 151 -3.43 -3.12 4.16
N CYS A 152 -3.65 -2.16 3.24
CA CYS A 152 -2.90 -2.10 1.99
C CYS A 152 -1.39 -1.98 2.23
N PHE A 153 -1.00 -1.05 3.11
CA PHE A 153 0.39 -0.80 3.46
C PHE A 153 1.02 -2.06 4.05
N ALA A 154 0.38 -2.68 5.04
CA ALA A 154 0.92 -3.85 5.71
C ALA A 154 1.09 -5.07 4.78
N VAL A 155 0.19 -5.26 3.82
CA VAL A 155 0.32 -6.33 2.82
C VAL A 155 1.48 -6.04 1.86
N LEU A 156 1.56 -4.83 1.28
CA LEU A 156 2.57 -4.50 0.29
C LEU A 156 3.98 -4.25 0.88
N SER A 157 4.09 -3.81 2.12
CA SER A 157 5.39 -3.67 2.79
C SER A 157 5.86 -4.95 3.49
N SER A 158 5.06 -6.02 3.44
CA SER A 158 5.44 -7.30 4.03
C SER A 158 6.67 -7.90 3.33
N ALA A 159 7.47 -8.65 4.07
CA ALA A 159 8.62 -9.38 3.51
C ALA A 159 8.18 -10.33 2.38
N GLU A 160 6.96 -10.89 2.46
CA GLU A 160 6.41 -11.73 1.40
C GLU A 160 6.29 -10.94 0.10
N SER A 161 5.70 -9.75 0.12
CA SER A 161 5.56 -8.90 -1.07
C SER A 161 6.88 -8.38 -1.64
N VAL A 162 7.91 -8.24 -0.80
CA VAL A 162 9.19 -7.62 -1.19
C VAL A 162 10.16 -8.66 -1.76
N PHE A 163 10.11 -9.89 -1.27
CA PHE A 163 11.08 -10.94 -1.61
C PHE A 163 10.53 -12.08 -2.45
N PHE A 164 9.21 -12.24 -2.55
CA PHE A 164 8.54 -13.31 -3.31
C PHE A 164 7.57 -12.72 -4.34
#